data_AF-A0A924SA45-F1
#
_entry.id   AF-A0A924SA45-F1
#
_cell.length_a   1.000
_cell.length_b   1.000
_cell.length_c   1.000
_cell.angle_alpha   90.00
_cell.angle_beta   90.00
_cell.angle_gamma   90.00
#
_symmetry.space_group_name_H-M   'P 1'
#
loop_
_entity.id
_entity.type
_entity.pdbx_description
1 polymer ?
#
loop_
_entity_poly.entity_id
_entity_poly.type
_entity_poly.pdbx_seq_one_letter_code
_entity_poly.pdbx_strand_id
1 'polypeptide(L)'
;MMRLVRLRVAGPLLAVLGALACDGPNTTLPVPGSASRSTAPAATLGAEITALITSGFPKGQATAISARWDQVLRSVAKEPKVTLKGKLVPGSGGRAELVKAVKYIESKTSVSTPPADETQAHFVARLVLDMSLYVYAGPTTPVPTVAPGSDVVLKVVQPTTTDTVVTPAVQAAVIFPAGAVSEPTVVVITPDTAYYPANCSGPLDTHLCQYPKFYHFNVFPDVKLAIPAKVQVCHVDAGAYRLPLADHDRFRIAHEKPANSADYSFGSTIVDNVEILALITMNVTTCTAGGGTDYTPPPIPIGSSFGSRTPMGRVTDFAHLVLHRATVAARQLLVPNDVFAIDVGGGGSAENFSMFGVVDPQSQPDLAQSTVAGSRFSLGTTTFITGDVVPVPGWSVSNIGSGTSAPFTSSVIIATDTLLTVPVTTYAVGGAAALVPGASFGYPALSVTMPAAAGTYFVGTKVSTTGADSSASDNLVSVRVVVSSPAVLVPQIVGAAPWTGAGNGTVTATVNNPTSVTLGYDFYYPEPPQYDQQTWTYTTNAVASGNVTFDWTYTGFHSYFQISEALEAYANGPTGPTVIIPLASGSCP
;
A
#
# COMPACT_ATOMS: atom_id res chain seq x y z
N MET A 1 52.10 29.35 -8.76
CA MET A 1 51.99 28.88 -7.36
C MET A 1 50.52 28.79 -7.01
N MET A 2 49.96 27.58 -7.00
CA MET A 2 48.52 27.33 -6.92
C MET A 2 48.29 26.32 -5.79
N ARG A 3 47.59 26.76 -4.73
CA ARG A 3 47.34 26.00 -3.51
C ARG A 3 46.08 25.14 -3.71
N LEU A 4 46.26 23.82 -3.70
CA LEU A 4 45.19 22.82 -3.70
C LEU A 4 44.86 22.47 -2.23
N VAL A 5 43.63 22.74 -1.78
CA VAL A 5 43.12 22.32 -0.47
C VAL A 5 42.35 21.02 -0.64
N ARG A 6 42.84 19.93 -0.05
CA ARG A 6 42.14 18.64 0.04
C ARG A 6 41.20 18.63 1.24
N LEU A 7 39.89 18.51 0.99
CA LEU A 7 38.91 18.21 2.02
C LEU A 7 38.75 16.67 2.11
N ARG A 8 39.07 16.08 3.27
CA ARG A 8 38.80 14.67 3.58
C ARG A 8 37.40 14.59 4.20
N VAL A 9 36.47 13.89 3.55
CA VAL A 9 35.20 13.47 4.16
C VAL A 9 35.38 12.04 4.66
N ALA A 10 35.19 11.85 5.96
CA ALA A 10 35.18 10.55 6.61
C ALA A 10 33.81 9.89 6.37
N GLY A 11 33.81 8.68 5.79
CA GLY A 11 32.62 7.84 5.70
C GLY A 11 32.46 6.99 6.97
N PRO A 12 31.24 6.76 7.48
CA PRO A 12 31.03 5.86 8.60
C PRO A 12 31.05 4.40 8.11
N LEU A 13 31.89 3.61 8.76
CA LEU A 13 32.00 2.16 8.65
C LEU A 13 30.80 1.53 9.40
N LEU A 14 29.86 0.93 8.67
CA LEU A 14 28.73 0.19 9.27
C LEU A 14 29.20 -1.24 9.58
N ALA A 15 29.35 -1.55 10.86
CA ALA A 15 29.70 -2.89 11.33
C ALA A 15 28.48 -3.83 11.22
N VAL A 16 28.67 -4.94 10.50
CA VAL A 16 27.72 -6.06 10.42
C VAL A 16 27.90 -6.93 11.66
N LEU A 17 26.91 -6.95 12.55
CA LEU A 17 26.81 -7.92 13.64
C LEU A 17 26.05 -9.14 13.14
N GLY A 18 26.74 -10.30 13.12
CA GLY A 18 26.16 -11.60 12.81
C GLY A 18 25.23 -12.09 13.92
N ALA A 19 24.04 -12.55 13.53
CA ALA A 19 23.11 -13.22 14.43
C ALA A 19 23.45 -14.71 14.52
N LEU A 20 23.81 -15.16 15.72
CA LEU A 20 23.87 -16.56 16.11
C LEU A 20 22.46 -17.11 16.28
N ALA A 21 22.19 -18.25 15.64
CA ALA A 21 21.02 -19.08 15.87
C ALA A 21 21.12 -19.78 17.23
N CYS A 22 20.03 -19.79 17.98
CA CYS A 22 19.80 -20.72 19.08
C CYS A 22 18.34 -21.21 18.98
N ASP A 23 18.17 -22.46 18.57
CA ASP A 23 16.96 -23.23 18.81
C ASP A 23 16.84 -23.57 20.30
N GLY A 24 15.64 -23.48 20.86
CA GLY A 24 15.34 -23.89 22.24
C GLY A 24 13.84 -23.82 22.56
N PRO A 25 13.33 -24.71 23.43
CA PRO A 25 12.07 -25.42 23.21
C PRO A 25 10.82 -24.74 23.77
N ASN A 26 9.68 -25.14 23.19
CA ASN A 26 8.32 -24.95 23.70
C ASN A 26 8.24 -25.16 25.23
N THR A 27 8.01 -24.08 25.95
CA THR A 27 7.47 -24.11 27.31
C THR A 27 6.21 -23.27 27.35
N THR A 28 5.07 -23.96 27.38
CA THR A 28 3.74 -23.38 27.61
C THR A 28 3.66 -22.88 29.05
N LEU A 29 3.84 -21.58 29.25
CA LEU A 29 3.52 -20.91 30.50
C LEU A 29 2.00 -20.67 30.61
N PRO A 30 1.38 -20.91 31.78
CA PRO A 30 -0.04 -20.67 31.98
C PRO A 30 -0.34 -19.17 31.96
N VAL A 31 -1.24 -18.77 31.06
CA VAL A 31 -1.77 -17.40 30.97
C VAL A 31 -2.58 -17.11 32.25
N PRO A 32 -2.24 -16.07 33.04
CA PRO A 32 -3.09 -15.62 34.12
C PRO A 32 -4.41 -15.11 33.54
N GLY A 33 -5.52 -15.68 33.99
CA GLY A 33 -6.86 -15.27 33.60
C GLY A 33 -7.04 -13.77 33.82
N SER A 34 -7.12 -13.02 32.72
CA SER A 34 -7.53 -11.63 32.74
C SER A 34 -8.99 -11.60 33.18
N ALA A 35 -9.24 -11.18 34.41
CA ALA A 35 -10.57 -10.81 34.86
C ALA A 35 -11.10 -9.76 33.87
N SER A 36 -12.18 -10.11 33.18
CA SER A 36 -12.92 -9.19 32.33
C SER A 36 -13.31 -7.98 33.19
N ARG A 37 -12.60 -6.86 33.01
CA ARG A 37 -13.05 -5.58 33.56
C ARG A 37 -14.38 -5.30 32.87
N SER A 38 -15.46 -5.45 33.63
CA SER A 38 -16.77 -4.91 33.28
C SER A 38 -16.57 -3.42 32.97
N THR A 39 -16.52 -3.08 31.69
CA THR A 39 -16.54 -1.69 31.23
C THR A 39 -17.90 -1.14 31.61
N ALA A 40 -17.93 -0.11 32.45
CA ALA A 40 -19.16 0.59 32.77
C ALA A 40 -19.89 0.94 31.46
N PRO A 41 -21.22 0.78 31.39
CA PRO A 41 -21.98 1.16 30.20
C PRO A 41 -21.71 2.63 29.87
N ALA A 42 -21.48 2.93 28.60
CA ALA A 42 -21.29 4.30 28.13
C ALA A 42 -22.47 5.17 28.59
N ALA A 43 -22.19 6.37 29.08
CA ALA A 43 -23.22 7.31 29.50
C ALA A 43 -24.16 7.61 28.32
N THR A 44 -25.47 7.63 28.59
CA THR A 44 -26.44 8.08 27.59
C THR A 44 -26.30 9.59 27.38
N LEU A 45 -26.63 10.09 26.18
CA LEU A 45 -26.54 11.52 25.88
C LEU A 45 -27.32 12.39 26.86
N GLY A 46 -28.49 11.93 27.32
CA GLY A 46 -29.27 12.64 28.36
C GLY A 46 -28.57 12.68 29.73
N ALA A 47 -27.88 11.60 30.11
CA ALA A 47 -27.10 11.57 31.34
C ALA A 47 -25.88 12.51 31.25
N GLU A 48 -25.21 12.55 30.09
CA GLU A 48 -24.10 13.46 29.82
C GLU A 48 -24.53 14.92 29.92
N ILE A 49 -25.62 15.32 29.24
CA ILE A 49 -26.19 16.68 29.33
C ILE A 49 -26.45 17.06 30.79
N THR A 50 -27.06 16.16 31.57
CA THR A 50 -27.36 16.41 32.98
C THR A 50 -26.09 16.57 33.81
N ALA A 51 -25.07 15.75 33.55
CA ALA A 51 -23.77 15.81 34.22
C ALA A 51 -23.04 17.12 33.88
N LEU A 52 -23.01 17.54 32.61
CA LEU A 52 -22.42 18.80 32.16
C LEU A 52 -23.12 19.99 32.82
N ILE A 53 -24.46 20.03 32.85
CA ILE A 53 -25.20 21.13 33.51
C ILE A 53 -24.88 21.20 35.00
N THR A 54 -24.86 20.04 35.67
CA THR A 54 -24.68 19.97 37.13
C THR A 54 -23.27 20.31 37.57
N SER A 55 -22.26 19.84 36.83
CA SER A 55 -20.85 20.05 37.16
C SER A 55 -20.32 21.39 36.64
N GLY A 56 -20.81 21.85 35.48
CA GLY A 56 -20.24 23.00 34.79
C GLY A 56 -20.87 24.34 35.14
N PHE A 57 -21.89 24.39 36.01
CA PHE A 57 -22.51 25.66 36.43
C PHE A 57 -22.72 25.74 37.94
N PRO A 58 -22.64 26.94 38.54
CA PRO A 58 -23.02 27.16 39.93
C PRO A 58 -24.46 26.69 40.18
N LYS A 59 -24.73 26.11 41.37
CA LYS A 59 -26.01 25.45 41.71
C LYS A 59 -27.27 26.20 41.25
N GLY A 60 -27.33 27.52 41.47
CA GLY A 60 -28.47 28.34 41.06
C GLY A 60 -28.64 28.46 39.54
N GLN A 61 -27.53 28.55 38.79
CA GLN A 61 -27.56 28.55 37.33
C GLN A 61 -27.83 27.15 36.78
N ALA A 62 -27.23 26.11 37.34
CA ALA A 62 -27.50 24.72 36.98
C ALA A 62 -29.00 24.40 37.10
N THR A 63 -29.65 24.78 38.22
CA THR A 63 -31.11 24.61 38.39
C THR A 63 -31.92 25.36 37.32
N ALA A 64 -31.54 26.60 37.00
CA ALA A 64 -32.23 27.37 35.97
C ALA A 64 -32.06 26.79 34.56
N ILE A 65 -30.86 26.28 34.24
CA ILE A 65 -30.56 25.61 32.96
C ILE A 65 -31.31 24.28 32.87
N SER A 66 -31.30 23.46 33.92
CA SER A 66 -32.08 22.21 33.98
C SER A 66 -33.58 22.46 33.79
N ALA A 67 -34.15 23.47 34.45
CA ALA A 67 -35.57 23.79 34.29
C ALA A 67 -35.93 24.19 32.84
N ARG A 68 -35.02 24.89 32.15
CA ARG A 68 -35.15 25.21 30.72
C ARG A 68 -35.00 24.00 29.84
N TRP A 69 -34.04 23.13 30.15
CA TRP A 69 -33.87 21.88 29.43
C TRP A 69 -35.12 20.99 29.55
N ASP A 70 -35.69 20.86 30.75
CA ASP A 70 -36.96 20.14 30.94
C ASP A 70 -38.11 20.76 30.15
N GLN A 71 -38.13 22.09 30.00
CA GLN A 71 -39.11 22.79 29.16
C GLN A 71 -38.93 22.46 27.68
N VAL A 72 -37.69 22.40 27.19
CA VAL A 72 -37.39 21.90 25.84
C VAL A 72 -37.93 20.49 25.66
N LEU A 73 -37.59 19.57 26.56
CA LEU A 73 -38.04 18.17 26.49
C LEU A 73 -39.57 18.05 26.49
N ARG A 74 -40.27 18.78 27.36
CA ARG A 74 -41.75 18.82 27.37
C ARG A 74 -42.33 19.36 26.08
N SER A 75 -41.74 20.42 25.51
CA SER A 75 -42.21 21.01 24.26
C SER A 75 -41.99 20.07 23.08
N VAL A 76 -40.83 19.40 23.01
CA VAL A 76 -40.50 18.40 22.00
C VAL A 76 -41.43 17.18 22.09
N ALA A 77 -41.79 16.75 23.29
CA ALA A 77 -42.70 15.61 23.49
C ALA A 77 -44.17 15.94 23.19
N LYS A 78 -44.59 17.19 23.40
CA LYS A 78 -45.98 17.63 23.20
C LYS A 78 -46.31 17.88 21.73
N GLU A 79 -45.37 18.40 20.96
CA GLU A 79 -45.63 18.80 19.59
C GLU A 79 -45.50 17.64 18.59
N PRO A 80 -46.38 17.57 17.57
CA PRO A 80 -46.18 16.65 16.47
C PRO A 80 -44.83 16.87 15.81
N LYS A 81 -44.10 15.78 15.57
CA LYS A 81 -42.88 15.82 14.78
C LYS A 81 -43.20 16.21 13.33
N VAL A 82 -42.29 16.94 12.71
CA VAL A 82 -42.36 17.31 11.30
C VAL A 82 -41.22 16.65 10.54
N THR A 83 -41.43 16.34 9.27
CA THR A 83 -40.38 15.75 8.43
C THR A 83 -39.56 16.84 7.77
N LEU A 84 -38.27 16.94 8.08
CA LEU A 84 -37.29 17.82 7.43
C LEU A 84 -36.16 16.96 6.88
N LYS A 85 -35.79 17.11 5.60
CA LYS A 85 -34.82 16.24 4.89
C LYS A 85 -35.05 14.73 5.10
N GLY A 86 -36.31 14.30 5.11
CA GLY A 86 -36.67 12.90 5.35
C GLY A 86 -36.49 12.41 6.79
N LYS A 87 -36.10 13.28 7.74
CA LYS A 87 -35.96 12.96 9.17
C LYS A 87 -37.11 13.58 9.98
N LEU A 88 -37.63 12.82 10.95
CA LEU A 88 -38.62 13.33 11.90
C LEU A 88 -37.94 14.19 12.97
N VAL A 89 -38.16 15.50 12.90
CA VAL A 89 -37.61 16.48 13.84
C VAL A 89 -38.72 17.09 14.71
N PRO A 90 -38.41 17.77 15.82
CA PRO A 90 -39.41 18.41 16.64
C PRO A 90 -40.22 19.47 15.89
N GLY A 91 -41.45 19.70 16.33
CA GLY A 91 -42.29 20.82 15.90
C GLY A 91 -41.66 22.19 16.22
N SER A 92 -42.21 23.25 15.62
CA SER A 92 -41.63 24.60 15.67
C SER A 92 -41.52 25.18 17.08
N GLY A 93 -42.44 24.89 17.99
CA GLY A 93 -42.33 25.36 19.36
C GLY A 93 -41.28 24.60 20.15
N GLY A 94 -41.11 23.29 19.92
CA GLY A 94 -39.98 22.52 20.46
C GLY A 94 -38.62 23.11 20.04
N ARG A 95 -38.48 23.46 18.76
CA ARG A 95 -37.26 24.11 18.23
C ARG A 95 -37.06 25.52 18.80
N ALA A 96 -38.13 26.31 18.91
CA ALA A 96 -38.08 27.65 19.50
C ALA A 96 -37.67 27.61 20.99
N GLU A 97 -38.15 26.65 21.76
CA GLU A 97 -37.74 26.46 23.15
C GLU A 97 -36.26 26.06 23.27
N LEU A 98 -35.75 25.22 22.36
CA LEU A 98 -34.31 24.92 22.32
C LEU A 98 -33.50 26.20 22.09
N VAL A 99 -33.85 27.02 21.10
CA VAL A 99 -33.15 28.29 20.84
C VAL A 99 -33.17 29.22 22.06
N LYS A 100 -34.30 29.32 22.77
CA LYS A 100 -34.39 30.12 24.02
C LYS A 100 -33.45 29.57 25.10
N ALA A 101 -33.36 28.25 25.25
CA ALA A 101 -32.45 27.62 26.19
C ALA A 101 -30.98 27.88 25.81
N VAL A 102 -30.63 27.73 24.53
CA VAL A 102 -29.27 28.00 24.01
C VAL A 102 -28.87 29.45 24.27
N LYS A 103 -29.69 30.43 23.89
CA LYS A 103 -29.41 31.86 24.16
C LYS A 103 -29.24 32.15 25.65
N TYR A 104 -30.00 31.48 26.50
CA TYR A 104 -29.84 31.60 27.95
C TYR A 104 -28.49 31.03 28.41
N ILE A 105 -28.12 29.83 27.96
CA ILE A 105 -26.84 29.18 28.31
C ILE A 105 -25.66 30.02 27.81
N GLU A 106 -25.70 30.53 26.57
CA GLU A 106 -24.70 31.45 26.04
C GLU A 106 -24.52 32.68 26.92
N SER A 107 -25.62 33.26 27.43
CA SER A 107 -25.57 34.39 28.38
C SER A 107 -24.94 34.05 29.74
N LYS A 108 -24.75 32.76 30.05
CA LYS A 108 -24.13 32.24 31.27
C LYS A 108 -22.74 31.68 31.04
N THR A 109 -22.17 31.83 29.84
CA THR A 109 -20.82 31.35 29.52
C THR A 109 -19.78 31.85 30.53
N SER A 110 -19.82 33.13 30.91
CA SER A 110 -18.81 33.73 31.81
C SER A 110 -18.82 33.16 33.24
N VAL A 111 -19.89 32.46 33.64
CA VAL A 111 -20.04 31.87 34.98
C VAL A 111 -19.96 30.34 34.97
N SER A 112 -19.65 29.72 33.84
CA SER A 112 -19.43 28.27 33.78
C SER A 112 -18.06 27.89 34.35
N THR A 113 -17.98 26.68 34.88
CA THR A 113 -16.76 26.07 35.41
C THR A 113 -16.43 24.84 34.55
N PRO A 114 -15.75 25.01 33.41
CA PRO A 114 -15.41 23.91 32.53
C PRO A 114 -14.44 22.90 33.22
N PRO A 115 -14.39 21.65 32.76
CA PRO A 115 -13.30 20.73 33.05
C PRO A 115 -11.91 21.32 32.77
N ALA A 116 -10.86 20.71 33.33
CA ALA A 116 -9.48 21.07 33.00
C ALA A 116 -9.25 20.97 31.47
N ASP A 117 -8.41 21.87 30.94
CA ASP A 117 -8.05 21.95 29.52
C ASP A 117 -9.20 22.37 28.57
N GLU A 118 -10.28 22.96 29.10
CA GLU A 118 -11.43 23.42 28.31
C GLU A 118 -11.75 24.89 28.63
N THR A 119 -12.01 25.71 27.59
CA THR A 119 -12.47 27.10 27.80
C THR A 119 -13.96 27.13 28.11
N GLN A 120 -14.45 28.20 28.76
CA GLN A 120 -15.89 28.36 29.03
C GLN A 120 -16.73 28.31 27.75
N ALA A 121 -16.24 28.92 26.66
CA ALA A 121 -16.92 28.92 25.36
C ALA A 121 -16.96 27.53 24.72
N HIS A 122 -15.84 26.79 24.78
CA HIS A 122 -15.79 25.40 24.31
C HIS A 122 -16.77 24.51 25.06
N PHE A 123 -16.80 24.61 26.39
CA PHE A 123 -17.72 23.86 27.24
C PHE A 123 -19.19 24.13 26.92
N VAL A 124 -19.56 25.41 26.76
CA VAL A 124 -20.92 25.79 26.38
C VAL A 124 -21.27 25.26 24.99
N ALA A 125 -20.34 25.33 24.03
CA ALA A 125 -20.57 24.80 22.69
C ALA A 125 -20.76 23.27 22.68
N ARG A 126 -19.97 22.51 23.45
CA ARG A 126 -20.15 21.06 23.64
C ARG A 126 -21.53 20.74 24.24
N LEU A 127 -21.90 21.41 25.33
CA LEU A 127 -23.21 21.21 25.96
C LEU A 127 -24.36 21.48 24.99
N VAL A 128 -24.28 22.56 24.21
CA VAL A 128 -25.31 22.92 23.23
C VAL A 128 -25.36 21.94 22.05
N LEU A 129 -24.21 21.41 21.61
CA LEU A 129 -24.16 20.34 20.62
C LEU A 129 -24.90 19.10 21.13
N ASP A 130 -24.61 18.66 22.35
CA ASP A 130 -25.24 17.48 22.96
C ASP A 130 -26.75 17.67 23.09
N MET A 131 -27.21 18.83 23.59
CA MET A 131 -28.63 19.18 23.67
C MET A 131 -29.30 19.17 22.30
N SER A 132 -28.63 19.71 21.28
CA SER A 132 -29.18 19.78 19.92
C SER A 132 -29.27 18.39 19.29
N LEU A 133 -28.23 17.56 19.41
CA LEU A 133 -28.26 16.18 18.95
C LEU A 133 -29.31 15.35 19.67
N TYR A 134 -29.50 15.55 20.98
CA TYR A 134 -30.57 14.89 21.72
C TYR A 134 -31.94 15.24 21.14
N VAL A 135 -32.17 16.52 20.84
CA VAL A 135 -33.45 17.03 20.32
C VAL A 135 -33.72 16.56 18.88
N TYR A 136 -32.71 16.56 18.01
CA TYR A 136 -32.89 16.29 16.57
C TYR A 136 -32.59 14.85 16.15
N ALA A 137 -31.65 14.16 16.80
CA ALA A 137 -31.27 12.77 16.51
C ALA A 137 -31.79 11.78 17.56
N GLY A 138 -32.18 12.26 18.75
CA GLY A 138 -32.86 11.48 19.79
C GLY A 138 -31.94 11.03 20.93
N PRO A 139 -32.52 10.43 21.99
CA PRO A 139 -31.81 10.09 23.22
C PRO A 139 -30.77 8.96 23.08
N THR A 140 -30.88 8.15 22.01
CA THR A 140 -29.96 7.05 21.71
C THR A 140 -28.76 7.49 20.86
N THR A 141 -28.69 8.77 20.51
CA THR A 141 -27.54 9.32 19.78
C THR A 141 -26.29 9.16 20.65
N PRO A 142 -25.20 8.58 20.12
CA PRO A 142 -23.94 8.51 20.85
C PRO A 142 -23.46 9.91 21.25
N VAL A 143 -22.80 10.02 22.40
CA VAL A 143 -22.15 11.26 22.83
C VAL A 143 -21.05 11.60 21.82
N PRO A 144 -21.08 12.78 21.18
CA PRO A 144 -20.01 13.21 20.28
C PRO A 144 -18.69 13.30 21.01
N THR A 145 -17.61 12.89 20.35
CA THR A 145 -16.26 13.10 20.88
C THR A 145 -15.80 14.52 20.52
N VAL A 146 -15.85 15.42 21.49
CA VAL A 146 -15.28 16.78 21.38
C VAL A 146 -14.08 16.87 22.31
N ALA A 147 -12.88 16.82 21.74
CA ALA A 147 -11.65 16.83 22.52
C ALA A 147 -11.51 18.15 23.31
N PRO A 148 -11.13 18.12 24.60
CA PRO A 148 -10.83 19.33 25.35
C PRO A 148 -9.79 20.20 24.62
N GLY A 149 -10.00 21.52 24.65
CA GLY A 149 -9.09 22.49 24.03
C GLY A 149 -9.15 22.52 22.50
N SER A 150 -10.09 21.80 21.88
CA SER A 150 -10.24 21.78 20.42
C SER A 150 -10.87 23.07 19.86
N ASP A 151 -10.85 23.23 18.55
CA ASP A 151 -11.24 24.47 17.87
C ASP A 151 -12.77 24.55 17.63
N VAL A 152 -13.54 24.83 18.69
CA VAL A 152 -15.01 24.76 18.68
C VAL A 152 -15.65 26.15 18.78
N VAL A 153 -16.72 26.38 18.01
CA VAL A 153 -17.57 27.58 18.12
C VAL A 153 -19.05 27.24 18.12
N LEU A 154 -19.82 28.03 18.89
CA LEU A 154 -21.28 28.04 18.91
C LEU A 154 -21.76 29.44 18.48
N LYS A 155 -22.82 29.49 17.67
CA LYS A 155 -23.57 30.72 17.40
C LYS A 155 -25.03 30.43 17.03
N VAL A 156 -25.96 31.27 17.46
CA VAL A 156 -27.35 31.27 16.96
C VAL A 156 -27.51 32.28 15.83
N VAL A 157 -27.63 31.77 14.60
CA VAL A 157 -27.86 32.56 13.38
C VAL A 157 -29.31 33.04 13.32
N GLN A 158 -29.53 34.31 12.96
CA GLN A 158 -30.88 34.86 12.80
C GLN A 158 -31.29 34.90 11.31
N PRO A 159 -32.59 34.69 10.99
CA PRO A 159 -33.08 34.78 9.61
C PRO A 159 -32.88 36.13 8.94
N THR A 160 -32.89 37.22 9.71
CA THR A 160 -32.97 38.58 9.18
C THR A 160 -31.62 39.27 9.03
N THR A 161 -30.53 38.65 9.50
CA THR A 161 -29.21 39.26 9.51
C THR A 161 -28.19 38.35 8.86
N THR A 162 -27.20 38.93 8.19
CA THR A 162 -26.04 38.16 7.76
C THR A 162 -25.20 37.85 8.99
N ASP A 163 -24.89 36.57 9.19
CA ASP A 163 -24.11 36.11 10.33
C ASP A 163 -22.89 35.34 9.86
N THR A 164 -21.74 35.69 10.42
CA THR A 164 -20.50 34.92 10.27
C THR A 164 -20.24 34.14 11.55
N VAL A 165 -19.91 32.86 11.41
CA VAL A 165 -19.47 31.95 12.47
C VAL A 165 -18.04 31.55 12.14
N VAL A 166 -17.10 31.82 13.04
CA VAL A 166 -15.67 31.54 12.85
C VAL A 166 -15.16 30.82 14.09
N THR A 167 -14.40 29.75 13.90
CA THR A 167 -13.78 29.04 15.02
C THR A 167 -12.72 29.91 15.72
N PRO A 168 -12.43 29.71 17.02
CA PRO A 168 -11.44 30.53 17.74
C PRO A 168 -10.03 30.53 17.12
N ALA A 169 -9.60 29.40 16.55
CA ALA A 169 -8.32 29.30 15.83
C ALA A 169 -8.40 29.86 14.40
N VAL A 170 -9.59 30.30 13.95
CA VAL A 170 -9.81 30.93 12.65
C VAL A 170 -9.47 29.96 11.50
N GLN A 171 -9.68 28.66 11.73
CA GLN A 171 -9.36 27.57 10.81
C GLN A 171 -10.60 27.04 10.08
N ALA A 172 -11.79 27.31 10.59
CA ALA A 172 -13.05 27.03 9.88
C ALA A 172 -14.05 28.16 10.08
N ALA A 173 -14.85 28.43 9.04
CA ALA A 173 -15.84 29.48 9.07
C ALA A 173 -17.03 29.16 8.16
N VAL A 174 -18.17 29.77 8.50
CA VAL A 174 -19.35 29.82 7.64
C VAL A 174 -20.00 31.19 7.71
N ILE A 175 -20.42 31.71 6.56
CA ILE A 175 -21.23 32.93 6.43
C ILE A 175 -22.62 32.54 5.98
N PHE A 176 -23.62 32.88 6.77
CA PHE A 176 -25.04 32.77 6.44
C PHE A 176 -25.55 34.14 5.99
N PRO A 177 -25.87 34.34 4.70
CA PRO A 177 -26.55 35.54 4.24
C PRO A 177 -27.89 35.75 4.96
N ALA A 178 -28.33 37.00 5.09
CA ALA A 178 -29.70 37.29 5.54
C ALA A 178 -30.71 36.55 4.64
N GLY A 179 -31.64 35.83 5.25
CA GLY A 179 -32.62 34.98 4.57
C GLY A 179 -32.15 33.55 4.29
N ALA A 180 -30.89 33.18 4.59
CA ALA A 180 -30.41 31.82 4.36
C ALA A 180 -31.15 30.78 5.20
N VAL A 181 -31.44 31.13 6.46
CA VAL A 181 -32.24 30.32 7.38
C VAL A 181 -33.64 30.91 7.54
N SER A 182 -34.66 30.06 7.67
CA SER A 182 -36.07 30.48 7.82
C SER A 182 -36.48 30.77 9.26
N GLU A 183 -35.73 30.26 10.24
CA GLU A 183 -35.94 30.46 11.67
C GLU A 183 -34.57 30.59 12.38
N PRO A 184 -34.51 31.06 13.63
CA PRO A 184 -33.26 31.07 14.38
C PRO A 184 -32.63 29.68 14.44
N THR A 185 -31.39 29.56 13.98
CA THR A 185 -30.71 28.28 13.77
C THR A 185 -29.47 28.20 14.66
N VAL A 186 -29.32 27.11 15.40
CA VAL A 186 -28.14 26.85 16.22
C VAL A 186 -27.06 26.24 15.33
N VAL A 187 -25.86 26.83 15.34
CA VAL A 187 -24.71 26.36 14.58
C VAL A 187 -23.58 26.04 15.54
N VAL A 188 -23.07 24.81 15.51
CA VAL A 188 -21.88 24.38 16.23
C VAL A 188 -20.87 23.80 15.26
N ILE A 189 -19.68 24.38 15.20
CA ILE A 189 -18.57 23.88 14.38
C ILE A 189 -17.58 23.19 15.32
N THR A 190 -17.26 21.92 15.05
CA THR A 190 -16.28 21.14 15.82
C THR A 190 -15.25 20.51 14.88
N PRO A 191 -13.96 20.46 15.23
CA PRO A 191 -12.99 19.75 14.42
C PRO A 191 -13.23 18.25 14.52
N ASP A 192 -12.92 17.53 13.44
CA ASP A 192 -12.78 16.09 13.52
C ASP A 192 -11.46 15.75 14.22
N THR A 193 -11.54 14.85 15.20
CA THR A 193 -10.40 14.45 16.05
C THR A 193 -9.81 13.11 15.60
N ALA A 194 -10.44 12.44 14.64
CA ALA A 194 -9.92 11.20 14.11
C ALA A 194 -8.57 11.40 13.40
N TYR A 195 -7.67 10.45 13.62
CA TYR A 195 -6.34 10.47 13.02
C TYR A 195 -6.31 9.64 11.73
N TYR A 196 -5.88 10.27 10.64
CA TYR A 196 -5.83 9.78 9.27
C TYR A 196 -4.35 9.69 8.81
N PRO A 197 -3.62 8.63 9.18
CA PRO A 197 -2.18 8.55 8.95
C PRO A 197 -1.77 8.41 7.49
N ALA A 198 -2.60 7.76 6.67
CA ALA A 198 -2.30 7.49 5.27
C ALA A 198 -2.44 8.75 4.42
N ASN A 199 -1.59 8.97 3.41
CA ASN A 199 -1.79 10.04 2.44
C ASN A 199 -3.17 9.92 1.79
N CYS A 200 -3.76 11.07 1.46
CA CYS A 200 -5.05 11.14 0.78
C CYS A 200 -6.22 10.45 1.49
N SER A 201 -6.08 10.10 2.77
CA SER A 201 -7.17 9.54 3.56
C SER A 201 -7.91 10.61 4.35
N GLY A 202 -9.20 10.45 4.54
CA GLY A 202 -9.99 11.36 5.33
C GLY A 202 -11.34 10.75 5.62
N PRO A 203 -12.20 11.52 6.29
CA PRO A 203 -13.47 11.01 6.78
C PRO A 203 -14.56 11.01 5.68
N LEU A 204 -14.35 11.72 4.56
CA LEU A 204 -15.28 11.71 3.45
C LEU A 204 -15.15 10.42 2.63
N ASP A 205 -16.27 9.86 2.20
CA ASP A 205 -16.29 8.62 1.41
C ASP A 205 -16.05 8.92 -0.08
N THR A 206 -14.77 9.01 -0.45
CA THR A 206 -14.33 9.26 -1.83
C THR A 206 -12.96 8.66 -2.10
N HIS A 207 -12.70 8.32 -3.37
CA HIS A 207 -11.37 7.95 -3.86
C HIS A 207 -10.43 9.16 -4.01
N LEU A 208 -10.97 10.38 -4.00
CA LEU A 208 -10.21 11.61 -4.16
C LEU A 208 -9.28 11.85 -2.98
N CYS A 209 -8.17 12.55 -3.24
CA CYS A 209 -7.24 12.92 -2.19
C CYS A 209 -7.85 13.97 -1.26
N GLN A 210 -7.94 13.61 0.02
CA GLN A 210 -8.39 14.49 1.08
C GLN A 210 -7.20 15.09 1.83
N TYR A 211 -7.34 16.33 2.28
CA TYR A 211 -6.33 17.04 3.07
C TYR A 211 -6.95 17.51 4.38
N PRO A 212 -6.41 17.09 5.55
CA PRO A 212 -6.81 17.66 6.82
C PRO A 212 -6.53 19.17 6.81
N LYS A 213 -7.27 20.00 7.56
CA LYS A 213 -8.20 19.65 8.64
C LYS A 213 -9.60 19.31 8.14
N PHE A 214 -10.39 18.66 8.99
CA PHE A 214 -11.80 18.36 8.75
C PHE A 214 -12.64 18.92 9.89
N TYR A 215 -13.83 19.42 9.58
CA TYR A 215 -14.73 20.03 10.57
C TYR A 215 -16.17 19.58 10.35
N HIS A 216 -16.87 19.26 11.43
CA HIS A 216 -18.30 19.06 11.44
C HIS A 216 -19.01 20.39 11.62
N PHE A 217 -19.87 20.74 10.66
CA PHE A 217 -20.75 21.92 10.74
C PHE A 217 -22.14 21.43 11.14
N ASN A 218 -22.42 21.42 12.45
CA ASN A 218 -23.69 20.95 12.98
C ASN A 218 -24.69 22.10 13.00
N VAL A 219 -25.74 22.01 12.16
CA VAL A 219 -26.74 23.07 11.96
C VAL A 219 -28.12 22.56 12.37
N PHE A 220 -28.81 23.28 13.25
CA PHE A 220 -30.07 22.85 13.86
C PHE A 220 -31.16 23.94 13.76
N PRO A 221 -32.27 23.71 13.02
CA PRO A 221 -32.58 22.48 12.30
C PRO A 221 -31.68 22.25 11.08
N ASP A 222 -31.39 20.99 10.78
CA ASP A 222 -30.67 20.57 9.58
C ASP A 222 -31.62 20.59 8.37
N VAL A 223 -31.87 21.79 7.83
CA VAL A 223 -32.70 22.04 6.65
C VAL A 223 -31.87 22.51 5.47
N LYS A 224 -32.38 22.33 4.26
CA LYS A 224 -31.79 22.94 3.08
C LYS A 224 -31.92 24.46 3.24
N LEU A 225 -30.83 25.19 3.07
CA LEU A 225 -30.87 26.65 3.14
C LEU A 225 -31.64 27.25 1.96
N ALA A 226 -32.32 28.37 2.19
CA ALA A 226 -32.99 29.12 1.13
C ALA A 226 -31.99 29.94 0.28
N ILE A 227 -30.85 30.28 0.87
CA ILE A 227 -29.72 30.94 0.21
C ILE A 227 -28.46 30.17 0.63
N PRO A 228 -27.59 29.77 -0.31
CA PRO A 228 -26.36 29.07 0.02
C PRO A 228 -25.51 29.84 1.05
N ALA A 229 -25.07 29.13 2.08
CA ALA A 229 -24.04 29.64 2.96
C ALA A 229 -22.67 29.52 2.29
N LYS A 230 -21.73 30.36 2.71
CA LYS A 230 -20.35 30.31 2.25
C LYS A 230 -19.51 29.63 3.31
N VAL A 231 -18.87 28.52 3.00
CA VAL A 231 -18.12 27.68 3.94
C VAL A 231 -16.64 27.71 3.59
N GLN A 232 -15.79 27.76 4.60
CA GLN A 232 -14.34 27.75 4.46
C GLN A 232 -13.71 26.86 5.53
N VAL A 233 -12.73 26.05 5.14
CA VAL A 233 -11.94 25.19 6.03
C VAL A 233 -10.49 25.25 5.57
N CYS A 234 -9.57 25.50 6.51
CA CYS A 234 -8.14 25.45 6.26
C CYS A 234 -7.64 24.01 6.08
N HIS A 235 -6.62 23.83 5.25
CA HIS A 235 -5.85 22.59 5.22
C HIS A 235 -4.49 22.75 5.92
N VAL A 236 -3.75 21.65 5.94
CA VAL A 236 -2.42 21.55 6.52
C VAL A 236 -1.41 22.06 5.50
N ASP A 237 -0.74 23.15 5.85
CA ASP A 237 0.22 23.86 4.97
C ASP A 237 1.67 23.66 5.39
N ALA A 238 1.88 23.05 6.55
CA ALA A 238 3.18 22.83 7.16
C ALA A 238 3.27 21.47 7.87
N GLY A 239 4.50 21.02 8.11
CA GLY A 239 4.80 19.77 8.80
C GLY A 239 5.35 18.66 7.88
N ALA A 240 5.81 17.56 8.50
CA ALA A 240 6.40 16.43 7.76
C ALA A 240 5.37 15.36 7.35
N TYR A 241 4.11 15.53 7.75
CA TYR A 241 3.05 14.54 7.57
C TYR A 241 1.89 15.18 6.80
N ARG A 242 1.37 14.46 5.79
CA ARG A 242 0.15 14.83 5.03
C ARG A 242 0.22 16.17 4.28
N LEU A 243 1.41 16.59 3.85
CA LEU A 243 1.52 17.76 2.97
C LEU A 243 0.76 17.55 1.65
N PRO A 244 0.17 18.62 1.09
CA PRO A 244 -0.34 18.69 -0.27
C PRO A 244 0.51 17.93 -1.31
N LEU A 245 -0.09 16.94 -1.99
CA LEU A 245 0.55 16.22 -3.10
C LEU A 245 0.33 16.92 -4.45
N ALA A 246 -0.69 17.77 -4.53
CA ALA A 246 -1.04 18.55 -5.70
C ALA A 246 -0.84 20.05 -5.46
N ASP A 247 -0.97 20.82 -6.53
CA ASP A 247 -1.01 22.28 -6.45
C ASP A 247 -2.33 22.74 -5.81
N HIS A 248 -2.26 23.79 -4.99
CA HIS A 248 -3.36 24.26 -4.16
C HIS A 248 -4.46 24.95 -4.99
N ASP A 249 -4.17 25.35 -6.24
CA ASP A 249 -5.15 25.88 -7.19
C ASP A 249 -6.25 24.85 -7.57
N ARG A 250 -5.95 23.56 -7.44
CA ARG A 250 -6.88 22.45 -7.70
C ARG A 250 -7.83 22.20 -6.54
N PHE A 251 -7.47 22.61 -5.33
CA PHE A 251 -8.19 22.23 -4.14
C PHE A 251 -9.60 22.83 -4.09
N ARG A 252 -10.54 22.06 -3.58
CA ARG A 252 -11.94 22.46 -3.40
C ARG A 252 -12.44 22.01 -2.04
N ILE A 253 -13.39 22.76 -1.49
CA ILE A 253 -14.15 22.33 -0.33
C ILE A 253 -15.15 21.26 -0.77
N ALA A 254 -15.24 20.16 -0.03
CA ALA A 254 -16.24 19.13 -0.23
C ALA A 254 -16.88 18.72 1.09
N HIS A 255 -18.06 18.12 0.98
CA HIS A 255 -18.76 17.51 2.11
C HIS A 255 -19.51 16.25 1.66
N GLU A 256 -20.13 15.54 2.61
CA GLU A 256 -20.93 14.36 2.29
C GLU A 256 -22.07 14.71 1.32
N LYS A 257 -22.25 13.89 0.29
CA LYS A 257 -23.30 14.04 -0.71
C LYS A 257 -24.69 14.01 -0.05
N PRO A 258 -25.53 15.04 -0.27
CA PRO A 258 -26.92 14.99 0.17
C PRO A 258 -27.67 13.78 -0.38
N ALA A 259 -28.52 13.15 0.44
CA ALA A 259 -29.28 11.97 0.03
C ALA A 259 -30.25 12.25 -1.14
N ASN A 260 -30.80 13.47 -1.18
CA ASN A 260 -31.68 13.93 -2.25
C ASN A 260 -30.90 14.83 -3.22
N SER A 261 -30.99 14.55 -4.51
CA SER A 261 -30.34 15.34 -5.56
C SER A 261 -30.91 16.76 -5.70
N ALA A 262 -32.15 16.99 -5.26
CA ALA A 262 -32.72 18.34 -5.17
C ALA A 262 -32.02 19.20 -4.11
N ASP A 263 -31.26 18.58 -3.21
CA ASP A 263 -30.50 19.27 -2.17
C ASP A 263 -29.05 19.58 -2.62
N TYR A 264 -28.65 19.26 -3.84
CA TYR A 264 -27.31 19.64 -4.32
C TYR A 264 -27.19 21.16 -4.47
N SER A 265 -26.08 21.67 -3.98
CA SER A 265 -25.68 23.06 -4.04
C SER A 265 -25.43 23.48 -5.49
N PHE A 266 -25.81 24.71 -5.84
CA PHE A 266 -25.64 25.20 -7.21
C PHE A 266 -24.16 25.23 -7.64
N GLY A 267 -23.88 24.65 -8.81
CA GLY A 267 -22.53 24.60 -9.39
C GLY A 267 -21.58 23.59 -8.72
N SER A 268 -22.07 22.77 -7.80
CA SER A 268 -21.29 21.67 -7.24
C SER A 268 -21.09 20.53 -8.25
N THR A 269 -20.12 19.67 -7.97
CA THR A 269 -19.88 18.43 -8.71
C THR A 269 -19.97 17.25 -7.76
N ILE A 270 -20.69 16.20 -8.15
CA ILE A 270 -20.79 14.97 -7.37
C ILE A 270 -19.74 13.98 -7.85
N VAL A 271 -18.90 13.51 -6.92
CA VAL A 271 -17.92 12.44 -7.15
C VAL A 271 -18.10 11.43 -6.01
N ASP A 272 -18.27 10.15 -6.33
CA ASP A 272 -18.61 9.10 -5.36
C ASP A 272 -19.79 9.50 -4.44
N ASN A 273 -19.55 9.51 -3.12
CA ASN A 273 -20.48 9.88 -2.06
C ASN A 273 -20.15 11.27 -1.47
N VAL A 274 -19.45 12.12 -2.22
CA VAL A 274 -19.16 13.51 -1.83
C VAL A 274 -19.71 14.52 -2.82
N GLU A 275 -20.04 15.70 -2.30
CA GLU A 275 -20.37 16.89 -3.06
C GLU A 275 -19.20 17.88 -2.99
N ILE A 276 -18.60 18.17 -4.14
CA ILE A 276 -17.48 19.12 -4.29
C ILE A 276 -18.07 20.48 -4.65
N LEU A 277 -17.82 21.47 -3.81
CA LEU A 277 -18.43 22.78 -3.95
C LEU A 277 -17.73 23.64 -5.00
N ALA A 278 -18.52 24.51 -5.64
CA ALA A 278 -17.99 25.56 -6.49
C ALA A 278 -17.06 26.46 -5.67
N LEU A 279 -15.84 26.67 -6.20
CA LEU A 279 -14.86 27.55 -5.57
C LEU A 279 -15.41 28.97 -5.50
N ILE A 280 -15.39 29.55 -4.30
CA ILE A 280 -15.69 30.95 -4.06
C ILE A 280 -14.56 31.61 -3.28
N THR A 281 -14.45 32.92 -3.36
CA THR A 281 -13.51 33.70 -2.54
C THR A 281 -14.15 34.12 -1.21
N MET A 282 -13.45 33.87 -0.12
CA MET A 282 -13.82 34.11 1.28
C MET A 282 -12.57 34.44 2.11
N ASN A 283 -12.49 35.63 2.70
CA ASN A 283 -11.32 36.02 3.48
C ASN A 283 -11.67 36.10 4.96
N VAL A 284 -12.14 35.00 5.54
CA VAL A 284 -12.58 34.95 6.96
C VAL A 284 -11.79 33.97 7.82
N THR A 285 -11.07 33.02 7.22
CA THR A 285 -10.10 32.17 7.93
C THR A 285 -8.67 32.66 7.72
N THR A 286 -7.75 32.20 8.57
CA THR A 286 -6.31 32.45 8.47
C THR A 286 -5.57 31.11 8.50
N CYS A 287 -5.20 30.62 7.32
CA CYS A 287 -4.52 29.33 7.16
C CYS A 287 -2.99 29.51 7.23
N THR A 288 -2.48 30.27 8.19
CA THR A 288 -1.04 30.57 8.25
C THR A 288 -0.25 29.34 8.71
N ALA A 289 0.86 29.05 8.02
CA ALA A 289 1.81 28.02 8.42
C ALA A 289 2.26 28.20 9.89
N GLY A 290 2.12 27.14 10.70
CA GLY A 290 2.43 27.16 12.14
C GLY A 290 1.32 27.72 13.04
N GLY A 291 0.21 28.20 12.47
CA GLY A 291 -1.00 28.63 13.20
C GLY A 291 -1.89 27.47 13.67
N GLY A 292 -1.30 26.31 14.00
CA GLY A 292 -2.05 25.09 14.33
C GLY A 292 -2.54 24.28 13.13
N THR A 293 -2.10 24.63 11.92
CA THR A 293 -2.32 23.86 10.69
C THR A 293 -1.38 22.65 10.57
N ASP A 294 -0.57 22.33 11.58
CA ASP A 294 0.23 21.10 11.56
C ASP A 294 -0.65 19.85 11.75
N TYR A 295 -0.34 18.80 10.99
CA TYR A 295 -0.93 17.48 11.17
C TYR A 295 0.04 16.56 11.93
N THR A 296 0.01 16.66 13.27
CA THR A 296 0.90 15.85 14.10
C THR A 296 0.26 14.51 14.46
N PRO A 297 0.99 13.38 14.34
CA PRO A 297 0.53 12.12 14.90
C PRO A 297 0.22 12.27 16.40
N PRO A 298 -0.83 11.63 16.91
CA PRO A 298 -1.08 11.60 18.35
C PRO A 298 0.16 11.03 19.07
N PRO A 299 0.47 11.52 20.29
CA PRO A 299 1.60 11.00 21.07
C PRO A 299 1.48 9.48 21.20
N ILE A 300 2.43 8.75 20.60
CA ILE A 300 2.43 7.28 20.69
C ILE A 300 2.73 6.94 22.15
N PRO A 301 1.87 6.19 22.86
CA PRO A 301 2.19 5.71 24.19
C PRO A 301 3.45 4.85 24.07
N ILE A 302 4.52 5.27 24.73
CA ILE A 302 5.79 4.55 24.78
C ILE A 302 5.54 3.24 25.53
N GLY A 303 5.09 2.19 24.82
CA GLY A 303 4.72 0.92 25.44
C GLY A 303 3.88 -0.03 24.59
N SER A 304 3.17 0.43 23.55
CA SER A 304 2.45 -0.49 22.66
C SER A 304 3.36 -1.00 21.54
N SER A 305 3.79 -2.25 21.66
CA SER A 305 4.45 -3.02 20.61
C SER A 305 3.61 -2.97 19.32
N PHE A 306 4.10 -2.24 18.31
CA PHE A 306 3.57 -2.28 16.96
C PHE A 306 3.50 -3.72 16.46
N GLY A 307 2.28 -4.23 16.25
CA GLY A 307 2.03 -5.53 15.66
C GLY A 307 2.74 -5.66 14.30
N SER A 308 3.54 -6.72 14.17
CA SER A 308 3.94 -7.44 12.96
C SER A 308 4.02 -6.69 11.62
N ARG A 309 4.57 -5.47 11.57
CA ARG A 309 5.08 -4.93 10.29
C ARG A 309 6.46 -5.55 10.06
N THR A 310 6.63 -6.21 8.92
CA THR A 310 7.91 -6.79 8.51
C THR A 310 9.00 -5.70 8.52
N PRO A 311 10.29 -6.06 8.76
CA PRO A 311 11.40 -5.10 8.81
C PRO A 311 11.47 -4.18 7.57
N MET A 312 11.00 -4.68 6.43
CA MET A 312 10.98 -3.97 5.15
C MET A 312 9.93 -2.84 5.07
N GLY A 313 8.83 -2.94 5.82
CA GLY A 313 7.82 -1.87 5.91
C GLY A 313 8.29 -0.64 6.69
N ARG A 314 9.21 -0.80 7.66
CA ARG A 314 9.75 0.33 8.44
C ARG A 314 10.79 1.13 7.67
N VAL A 315 11.56 0.49 6.79
CA VAL A 315 12.60 1.16 5.99
C VAL A 315 12.00 1.94 4.83
N THR A 316 10.91 1.46 4.24
CA THR A 316 10.18 2.15 3.18
C THR A 316 9.47 3.40 3.70
N ASP A 317 8.73 3.32 4.81
CA ASP A 317 8.08 4.48 5.44
C ASP A 317 9.09 5.62 5.74
N PHE A 318 10.32 5.28 6.17
CA PHE A 318 11.37 6.25 6.46
C PHE A 318 12.06 6.80 5.21
N ALA A 319 12.31 5.97 4.18
CA ALA A 319 12.91 6.39 2.92
C ALA A 319 11.97 7.32 2.12
N HIS A 320 10.66 7.05 2.15
CA HIS A 320 9.65 7.96 1.57
C HIS A 320 9.61 9.30 2.31
N LEU A 321 9.76 9.32 3.63
CA LEU A 321 9.86 10.56 4.40
C LEU A 321 11.05 11.43 3.98
N VAL A 322 12.18 10.82 3.61
CA VAL A 322 13.40 11.54 3.21
C VAL A 322 13.32 12.07 1.78
N LEU A 323 12.82 11.27 0.82
CA LEU A 323 12.65 11.72 -0.57
C LEU A 323 11.60 12.83 -0.68
N HIS A 324 10.51 12.72 0.08
CA HIS A 324 9.45 13.72 0.09
C HIS A 324 9.91 15.04 0.72
N ARG A 325 10.82 14.99 1.72
CA ARG A 325 11.44 16.19 2.30
C ARG A 325 12.32 16.95 1.30
N ALA A 326 13.02 16.24 0.42
CA ALA A 326 13.87 16.89 -0.59
C ALA A 326 13.03 17.62 -1.66
N THR A 327 11.91 17.05 -2.08
CA THR A 327 11.00 17.68 -3.05
C THR A 327 10.18 18.83 -2.45
N VAL A 328 9.77 18.72 -1.19
CA VAL A 328 9.06 19.79 -0.46
C VAL A 328 9.99 20.96 -0.14
N ALA A 329 11.23 20.71 0.31
CA ALA A 329 12.18 21.78 0.57
C ALA A 329 12.50 22.58 -0.70
N ALA A 330 12.59 21.91 -1.86
CA ALA A 330 12.76 22.59 -3.14
C ALA A 330 11.54 23.44 -3.54
N ARG A 331 10.31 22.99 -3.23
CA ARG A 331 9.08 23.75 -3.48
C ARG A 331 8.92 24.96 -2.57
N GLN A 332 9.17 24.81 -1.26
CA GLN A 332 9.12 25.92 -0.29
C GLN A 332 10.15 27.03 -0.58
N LEU A 333 11.21 26.72 -1.33
CA LEU A 333 12.21 27.69 -1.80
C LEU A 333 11.81 28.45 -3.06
N LEU A 334 10.78 27.99 -3.80
CA LEU A 334 10.44 28.51 -5.13
C LEU A 334 9.01 29.07 -5.24
N VAL A 335 8.13 28.74 -4.30
CA VAL A 335 6.72 29.14 -4.31
C VAL A 335 6.45 30.02 -3.08
N PRO A 336 6.00 31.27 -3.24
CA PRO A 336 5.61 32.10 -2.09
C PRO A 336 4.43 31.44 -1.36
N ASN A 337 4.47 31.40 -0.04
CA ASN A 337 3.53 30.67 0.83
C ASN A 337 2.08 31.22 0.83
N ASP A 338 1.76 32.23 0.00
CA ASP A 338 0.59 33.09 0.19
C ASP A 338 -0.23 33.33 -1.10
N VAL A 339 -0.10 32.52 -2.15
CA VAL A 339 -0.62 32.88 -3.50
C VAL A 339 -1.78 31.99 -3.98
N PHE A 340 -2.14 30.92 -3.27
CA PHE A 340 -3.11 29.95 -3.78
C PHE A 340 -4.52 30.16 -3.29
N ALA A 341 -5.49 29.80 -4.15
CA ALA A 341 -6.89 30.12 -3.98
C ALA A 341 -7.47 29.65 -2.64
N ILE A 342 -7.05 28.50 -2.09
CA ILE A 342 -7.50 28.03 -0.77
C ILE A 342 -6.75 28.74 0.38
N ASP A 343 -5.43 28.88 0.28
CA ASP A 343 -4.59 29.52 1.30
C ASP A 343 -4.95 31.00 1.52
N VAL A 344 -5.40 31.70 0.48
CA VAL A 344 -5.79 33.13 0.53
C VAL A 344 -7.26 33.37 0.76
N GLY A 345 -8.07 32.31 0.85
CA GLY A 345 -9.49 32.52 1.05
C GLY A 345 -10.46 31.57 0.34
N GLY A 346 -10.06 30.38 -0.06
CA GLY A 346 -10.90 29.55 -0.93
C GLY A 346 -11.99 28.88 -0.09
N GLY A 347 -13.24 29.09 -0.49
CA GLY A 347 -14.40 28.48 0.14
C GLY A 347 -15.28 27.73 -0.87
N GLY A 348 -16.42 27.25 -0.37
CA GLY A 348 -17.49 26.64 -1.14
C GLY A 348 -18.85 27.23 -0.80
N SER A 349 -19.78 27.21 -1.75
CA SER A 349 -21.19 27.53 -1.48
C SER A 349 -21.97 26.27 -1.13
N ALA A 350 -22.54 26.20 0.06
CA ALA A 350 -23.23 25.01 0.59
C ALA A 350 -24.68 25.33 0.97
N GLU A 351 -25.61 24.47 0.56
CA GLU A 351 -27.02 24.53 0.99
C GLU A 351 -27.34 23.50 2.09
N ASN A 352 -26.41 22.59 2.34
CA ASN A 352 -26.50 21.53 3.34
C ASN A 352 -25.21 21.46 4.14
N PHE A 353 -25.29 20.93 5.35
CA PHE A 353 -24.14 20.82 6.22
C PHE A 353 -23.96 19.40 6.70
N SER A 354 -22.70 19.01 6.74
CA SER A 354 -22.22 17.78 7.35
C SER A 354 -20.78 18.04 7.78
N MET A 355 -19.90 17.09 7.51
CA MET A 355 -18.47 17.27 7.64
C MET A 355 -17.89 17.88 6.37
N PHE A 356 -17.05 18.88 6.54
CA PHE A 356 -16.37 19.57 5.44
C PHE A 356 -14.86 19.32 5.51
N GLY A 357 -14.26 19.20 4.34
CA GLY A 357 -12.82 19.04 4.17
C GLY A 357 -12.34 19.57 2.83
N VAL A 358 -11.03 19.68 2.69
CA VAL A 358 -10.39 20.03 1.43
C VAL A 358 -10.11 18.75 0.64
N VAL A 359 -10.47 18.74 -0.64
CA VAL A 359 -10.18 17.66 -1.57
C VAL A 359 -9.48 18.18 -2.82
N ASP A 360 -8.76 17.29 -3.50
CA ASP A 360 -8.26 17.52 -4.85
C ASP A 360 -9.13 16.77 -5.88
N PRO A 361 -10.03 17.47 -6.60
CA PRO A 361 -10.93 16.85 -7.57
C PRO A 361 -10.23 16.23 -8.77
N GLN A 362 -8.97 16.61 -9.01
CA GLN A 362 -8.17 16.10 -10.12
C GLN A 362 -7.21 15.00 -9.68
N SER A 363 -7.27 14.54 -8.42
CA SER A 363 -6.42 13.47 -7.95
C SER A 363 -6.72 12.20 -8.75
N GLN A 364 -5.69 11.55 -9.28
CA GLN A 364 -5.79 10.30 -10.03
C GLN A 364 -4.81 9.29 -9.45
N PRO A 365 -5.23 8.04 -9.20
CA PRO A 365 -4.28 6.98 -8.89
C PRO A 365 -3.39 6.67 -10.10
N ASP A 366 -2.19 6.17 -9.82
CA ASP A 366 -1.25 5.72 -10.84
C ASP A 366 -0.52 4.49 -10.31
N LEU A 367 -1.04 3.31 -10.63
CA LEU A 367 -0.40 2.06 -10.26
C LEU A 367 0.77 1.81 -11.20
N ALA A 368 1.93 1.54 -10.61
CA ALA A 368 3.15 1.30 -11.36
C ALA A 368 3.93 0.16 -10.73
N GLN A 369 4.68 -0.58 -11.54
CA GLN A 369 5.70 -1.47 -11.01
C GLN A 369 6.73 -0.66 -10.21
N SER A 370 7.13 -1.16 -9.04
CA SER A 370 8.07 -0.42 -8.19
C SER A 370 9.39 -0.14 -8.93
N THR A 371 9.87 1.09 -8.79
CA THR A 371 11.18 1.52 -9.32
C THR A 371 12.32 1.24 -8.34
N VAL A 372 12.02 0.79 -7.12
CA VAL A 372 13.00 0.49 -6.09
C VAL A 372 13.77 -0.79 -6.44
N ALA A 373 15.10 -0.70 -6.45
CA ALA A 373 15.96 -1.85 -6.70
C ALA A 373 15.70 -2.98 -5.70
N GLY A 374 15.50 -4.20 -6.18
CA GLY A 374 15.13 -5.37 -5.36
C GLY A 374 13.63 -5.49 -5.06
N SER A 375 12.80 -4.53 -5.47
CA SER A 375 11.33 -4.62 -5.45
C SER A 375 10.71 -4.54 -6.84
N ARG A 376 11.48 -4.17 -7.86
CA ARG A 376 11.09 -4.31 -9.26
C ARG A 376 11.17 -5.77 -9.71
N PHE A 377 10.18 -6.22 -10.47
CA PHE A 377 10.25 -7.53 -11.13
C PHE A 377 11.51 -7.63 -11.99
N SER A 378 12.21 -8.75 -11.85
CA SER A 378 13.41 -9.08 -12.62
C SER A 378 13.59 -10.60 -12.66
N LEU A 379 14.36 -11.08 -13.62
CA LEU A 379 14.79 -12.48 -13.69
C LEU A 379 16.31 -12.55 -13.61
N GLY A 380 16.83 -13.54 -12.87
CA GLY A 380 18.27 -13.76 -12.75
C GLY A 380 18.92 -14.36 -14.00
N THR A 381 18.14 -15.06 -14.82
CA THR A 381 18.58 -15.73 -16.06
C THR A 381 17.55 -15.48 -17.16
N THR A 382 17.99 -15.45 -18.42
CA THR A 382 17.13 -15.20 -19.60
C THR A 382 17.15 -16.34 -20.63
N THR A 383 17.82 -17.45 -20.33
CA THR A 383 17.94 -18.63 -21.18
C THR A 383 17.51 -19.87 -20.40
N PHE A 384 16.55 -20.60 -20.95
CA PHE A 384 15.90 -21.75 -20.31
C PHE A 384 15.76 -22.89 -21.30
N ILE A 385 15.49 -24.10 -20.81
CA ILE A 385 15.01 -25.22 -21.63
C ILE A 385 13.48 -25.36 -21.51
N THR A 386 12.87 -26.01 -22.49
CA THR A 386 11.41 -26.23 -22.50
C THR A 386 10.95 -26.95 -21.24
N GLY A 387 9.91 -26.43 -20.57
CA GLY A 387 9.36 -27.01 -19.34
C GLY A 387 10.10 -26.67 -18.05
N ASP A 388 11.17 -25.85 -18.10
CA ASP A 388 11.87 -25.41 -16.90
C ASP A 388 10.95 -24.75 -15.88
N VAL A 389 11.14 -25.06 -14.60
CA VAL A 389 10.50 -24.36 -13.48
C VAL A 389 11.44 -23.26 -13.01
N VAL A 390 11.03 -22.01 -13.19
CA VAL A 390 11.86 -20.82 -12.99
C VAL A 390 11.36 -20.04 -11.77
N PRO A 391 12.25 -19.70 -10.82
CA PRO A 391 11.90 -18.83 -9.71
C PRO A 391 11.81 -17.37 -10.17
N VAL A 392 10.65 -16.76 -9.92
CA VAL A 392 10.39 -15.33 -10.04
C VAL A 392 10.59 -14.70 -8.65
N PRO A 393 11.56 -13.80 -8.47
CA PRO A 393 11.72 -13.04 -7.23
C PRO A 393 10.46 -12.26 -6.86
N GLY A 394 10.28 -11.97 -5.58
CA GLY A 394 9.21 -11.07 -5.14
C GLY A 394 9.35 -9.68 -5.76
N TRP A 395 8.22 -9.03 -6.02
CA TRP A 395 8.15 -7.68 -6.58
C TRP A 395 7.11 -6.85 -5.83
N SER A 396 6.99 -5.56 -6.13
CA SER A 396 5.92 -4.73 -5.60
C SER A 396 5.31 -3.80 -6.65
N VAL A 397 4.04 -3.48 -6.42
CA VAL A 397 3.28 -2.46 -7.14
C VAL A 397 3.15 -1.26 -6.22
N SER A 398 3.37 -0.06 -6.74
CA SER A 398 3.27 1.20 -5.98
C SER A 398 2.24 2.10 -6.62
N ASN A 399 1.51 2.87 -5.81
CA ASN A 399 0.70 3.96 -6.34
C ASN A 399 1.56 5.23 -6.36
N ILE A 400 2.04 5.64 -7.54
CA ILE A 400 2.83 6.85 -7.74
C ILE A 400 1.98 8.08 -8.06
N GLY A 401 0.65 7.88 -8.16
CA GLY A 401 -0.31 8.92 -8.45
C GLY A 401 -0.65 9.78 -7.25
N SER A 402 -1.66 10.62 -7.42
CA SER A 402 -2.15 11.58 -6.41
C SER A 402 -3.49 11.18 -5.79
N GLY A 403 -4.18 10.17 -6.32
CA GLY A 403 -5.45 9.64 -5.80
C GLY A 403 -5.35 8.20 -5.30
N THR A 404 -6.32 7.75 -4.51
CA THR A 404 -6.36 6.35 -4.02
C THR A 404 -6.80 5.42 -5.14
N SER A 405 -6.12 4.27 -5.31
CA SER A 405 -6.49 3.31 -6.35
C SER A 405 -7.77 2.56 -6.01
N ALA A 406 -8.50 2.15 -7.05
CA ALA A 406 -9.51 1.10 -6.93
C ALA A 406 -8.85 -0.26 -6.58
N PRO A 407 -9.65 -1.32 -6.30
CA PRO A 407 -9.13 -2.67 -6.20
C PRO A 407 -8.36 -3.07 -7.45
N PHE A 408 -7.22 -3.72 -7.26
CA PHE A 408 -6.37 -4.18 -8.36
C PHE A 408 -5.85 -5.59 -8.09
N THR A 409 -5.41 -6.23 -9.16
CA THR A 409 -4.71 -7.51 -9.12
C THR A 409 -3.43 -7.44 -9.94
N SER A 410 -2.51 -8.36 -9.71
CA SER A 410 -1.33 -8.56 -10.54
C SER A 410 -1.29 -10.00 -11.01
N SER A 411 -0.68 -10.20 -12.17
CA SER A 411 -0.38 -11.52 -12.71
C SER A 411 1.06 -11.57 -13.19
N VAL A 412 1.67 -12.76 -13.12
CA VAL A 412 2.89 -13.08 -13.90
C VAL A 412 2.45 -13.72 -15.20
N ILE A 413 2.92 -13.20 -16.32
CA ILE A 413 2.51 -13.61 -17.67
C ILE A 413 3.74 -14.02 -18.46
N ILE A 414 3.64 -15.18 -19.13
CA ILE A 414 4.54 -15.58 -20.20
C ILE A 414 3.79 -15.31 -21.51
N ALA A 415 4.34 -14.49 -22.38
CA ALA A 415 3.70 -14.04 -23.63
C ALA A 415 4.66 -14.10 -24.82
N THR A 416 4.13 -13.95 -26.03
CA THR A 416 4.92 -13.85 -27.26
C THR A 416 5.26 -12.41 -27.66
N ASP A 417 4.70 -11.41 -26.96
CA ASP A 417 4.90 -9.99 -27.20
C ASP A 417 5.39 -9.23 -25.95
N THR A 418 6.02 -8.09 -26.14
CA THR A 418 6.59 -7.25 -25.07
C THR A 418 5.54 -6.65 -24.12
N LEU A 419 4.30 -6.48 -24.60
CA LEU A 419 3.21 -5.85 -23.86
C LEU A 419 2.36 -6.86 -23.07
N LEU A 420 2.74 -8.13 -23.11
CA LEU A 420 2.06 -9.23 -22.42
C LEU A 420 0.58 -9.33 -22.82
N THR A 421 0.27 -9.05 -24.08
CA THR A 421 -1.10 -9.05 -24.62
C THR A 421 -1.51 -10.38 -25.26
N VAL A 422 -0.53 -11.20 -25.65
CA VAL A 422 -0.71 -12.53 -26.23
C VAL A 422 -0.14 -13.58 -25.27
N PRO A 423 -0.88 -13.93 -24.19
CA PRO A 423 -0.38 -14.83 -23.16
C PRO A 423 -0.30 -16.27 -23.67
N VAL A 424 0.83 -16.92 -23.39
CA VAL A 424 1.02 -18.37 -23.44
C VAL A 424 0.55 -18.99 -22.13
N THR A 425 0.89 -18.37 -21.00
CA THR A 425 0.49 -18.81 -19.65
C THR A 425 0.37 -17.61 -18.73
N THR A 426 -0.61 -17.65 -17.82
CA THR A 426 -0.87 -16.58 -16.84
C THR A 426 -0.98 -17.17 -15.43
N TYR A 427 -0.26 -16.59 -14.48
CA TYR A 427 -0.29 -16.92 -13.07
C TYR A 427 -0.89 -15.74 -12.30
N ALA A 428 -2.16 -15.84 -11.92
CA ALA A 428 -2.83 -14.82 -11.12
C ALA A 428 -2.34 -14.89 -9.66
N VAL A 429 -1.91 -13.76 -9.10
CA VAL A 429 -1.37 -13.69 -7.72
C VAL A 429 -2.21 -12.80 -6.78
N GLY A 430 -3.36 -12.32 -7.24
CA GLY A 430 -4.25 -11.45 -6.47
C GLY A 430 -3.75 -10.01 -6.35
N GLY A 431 -4.22 -9.29 -5.34
CA GLY A 431 -3.81 -7.91 -5.08
C GLY A 431 -4.47 -7.33 -3.84
N ALA A 432 -4.71 -6.02 -3.83
CA ALA A 432 -5.26 -5.30 -2.68
C ALA A 432 -6.56 -4.58 -3.05
N ALA A 433 -7.35 -4.25 -2.03
CA ALA A 433 -8.59 -3.50 -2.19
C ALA A 433 -8.35 -2.05 -2.62
N ALA A 434 -7.23 -1.46 -2.23
CA ALA A 434 -6.80 -0.12 -2.65
C ALA A 434 -5.32 0.09 -2.28
N LEU A 435 -4.64 0.98 -2.99
CA LEU A 435 -3.38 1.58 -2.57
C LEU A 435 -3.51 3.09 -2.54
N VAL A 436 -3.21 3.69 -1.39
CA VAL A 436 -3.09 5.14 -1.26
C VAL A 436 -1.82 5.66 -1.93
N PRO A 437 -1.78 6.94 -2.34
CA PRO A 437 -0.58 7.56 -2.91
C PRO A 437 0.69 7.36 -2.08
N GLY A 438 1.75 6.95 -2.77
CA GLY A 438 3.06 6.65 -2.22
C GLY A 438 3.18 5.29 -1.54
N ALA A 439 2.10 4.52 -1.38
CA ALA A 439 2.15 3.18 -0.79
C ALA A 439 2.51 2.10 -1.82
N SER A 440 3.08 1.00 -1.33
CA SER A 440 3.41 -0.17 -2.14
C SER A 440 2.78 -1.45 -1.58
N PHE A 441 2.38 -2.35 -2.47
CA PHE A 441 1.95 -3.71 -2.16
C PHE A 441 2.99 -4.72 -2.68
N GLY A 442 3.52 -5.56 -1.78
CA GLY A 442 4.52 -6.56 -2.11
C GLY A 442 3.92 -7.93 -2.42
N TYR A 443 4.45 -8.58 -3.45
CA TYR A 443 4.15 -9.95 -3.84
C TYR A 443 5.30 -10.89 -3.43
N PRO A 444 5.00 -12.10 -2.96
CA PRO A 444 6.03 -13.09 -2.66
C PRO A 444 6.68 -13.62 -3.94
N ALA A 445 7.81 -14.31 -3.78
CA ALA A 445 8.40 -15.06 -4.88
C ALA A 445 7.44 -16.17 -5.36
N LEU A 446 7.48 -16.46 -6.65
CA LEU A 446 6.63 -17.45 -7.31
C LEU A 446 7.48 -18.35 -8.22
N SER A 447 7.07 -19.61 -8.42
CA SER A 447 7.66 -20.47 -9.46
C SER A 447 6.75 -20.51 -10.68
N VAL A 448 7.31 -20.29 -11.87
CA VAL A 448 6.59 -20.36 -13.16
C VAL A 448 7.22 -21.42 -14.06
N THR A 449 6.44 -22.01 -14.95
CA THR A 449 6.89 -23.07 -15.87
C THR A 449 7.06 -22.51 -17.28
N MET A 450 8.23 -22.69 -17.87
CA MET A 450 8.54 -22.23 -19.22
C MET A 450 7.78 -23.05 -20.28
N PRO A 451 7.41 -22.44 -21.42
CA PRO A 451 6.68 -23.12 -22.48
C PRO A 451 7.34 -24.42 -22.94
N ALA A 452 6.52 -25.40 -23.30
CA ALA A 452 6.98 -26.68 -23.85
C ALA A 452 7.56 -26.54 -25.28
N ALA A 453 7.32 -25.41 -25.94
CA ALA A 453 7.87 -25.10 -27.26
C ALA A 453 9.11 -24.19 -27.11
N ALA A 454 10.13 -24.46 -27.92
CA ALA A 454 11.29 -23.58 -28.03
C ALA A 454 10.89 -22.28 -28.74
N GLY A 455 11.49 -21.16 -28.34
CA GLY A 455 11.17 -19.85 -28.90
C GLY A 455 11.69 -18.68 -28.08
N THR A 456 11.41 -17.47 -28.57
CA THR A 456 11.55 -16.23 -27.79
C THR A 456 10.22 -15.93 -27.13
N TYR A 457 10.26 -15.69 -25.82
CA TYR A 457 9.09 -15.30 -25.02
C TYR A 457 9.40 -14.05 -24.20
N PHE A 458 8.36 -13.45 -23.64
CA PHE A 458 8.45 -12.35 -22.69
C PHE A 458 7.79 -12.79 -21.39
N VAL A 459 8.53 -12.70 -20.30
CA VAL A 459 8.05 -13.03 -18.95
C VAL A 459 7.99 -11.75 -18.17
N GLY A 460 6.85 -11.46 -17.55
CA GLY A 460 6.64 -10.18 -16.92
C GLY A 460 5.47 -10.15 -15.97
N THR A 461 5.32 -9.02 -15.28
CA THR A 461 4.15 -8.75 -14.46
C THR A 461 3.26 -7.73 -15.13
N LYS A 462 1.95 -7.87 -14.94
CA LYS A 462 0.95 -6.91 -15.40
C LYS A 462 -0.05 -6.66 -14.28
N VAL A 463 -0.20 -5.39 -13.91
CA VAL A 463 -1.24 -4.91 -13.01
C VAL A 463 -2.52 -4.76 -13.80
N SER A 464 -3.62 -5.22 -13.22
CA SER A 464 -4.98 -5.08 -13.74
C SER A 464 -5.80 -4.35 -12.69
N THR A 465 -6.23 -3.14 -13.03
CA THR A 465 -7.10 -2.29 -12.21
C THR A 465 -8.53 -2.32 -12.77
N THR A 466 -9.53 -2.21 -11.90
CA THR A 466 -10.94 -2.05 -12.30
C THR A 466 -11.40 -0.59 -12.36
N GLY A 467 -10.55 0.34 -11.91
CA GLY A 467 -10.87 1.77 -11.83
C GLY A 467 -9.93 2.64 -12.64
N ALA A 468 -9.99 3.94 -12.38
CA ALA A 468 -9.09 4.92 -12.96
C ALA A 468 -7.62 4.60 -12.63
N ASP A 469 -6.75 4.99 -13.55
CA ASP A 469 -5.31 4.83 -13.47
C ASP A 469 -4.70 5.77 -14.51
N SER A 470 -3.85 6.71 -14.09
CA SER A 470 -3.42 7.79 -14.98
C SER A 470 -2.49 7.32 -16.10
N SER A 471 -1.78 6.21 -15.91
CA SER A 471 -0.94 5.60 -16.93
C SER A 471 -1.04 4.08 -16.90
N ALA A 472 -1.65 3.52 -17.94
CA ALA A 472 -1.61 2.07 -18.15
C ALA A 472 -0.22 1.56 -18.62
N SER A 473 0.72 2.46 -18.94
CA SER A 473 1.97 2.12 -19.64
C SER A 473 3.06 1.54 -18.72
N ASP A 474 3.01 1.86 -17.44
CA ASP A 474 3.93 1.47 -16.37
C ASP A 474 3.32 0.44 -15.40
N ASN A 475 2.09 0.03 -15.67
CA ASN A 475 1.44 -1.14 -15.07
C ASN A 475 2.08 -2.48 -15.46
N LEU A 476 3.02 -2.50 -16.39
CA LEU A 476 3.68 -3.71 -16.85
C LEU A 476 5.20 -3.59 -16.89
N VAL A 477 5.85 -4.73 -16.70
CA VAL A 477 7.28 -4.89 -16.97
C VAL A 477 7.49 -6.28 -17.52
N SER A 478 8.31 -6.40 -18.55
CA SER A 478 8.62 -7.68 -19.19
C SER A 478 10.11 -7.83 -19.45
N VAL A 479 10.56 -9.08 -19.39
CA VAL A 479 11.94 -9.50 -19.67
C VAL A 479 11.88 -10.49 -20.82
N ARG A 480 12.68 -10.23 -21.85
CA ARG A 480 12.83 -11.17 -22.97
C ARG A 480 13.60 -12.40 -22.51
N VAL A 481 13.10 -13.58 -22.81
CA VAL A 481 13.74 -14.87 -22.53
C VAL A 481 13.80 -15.73 -23.79
N VAL A 482 14.78 -16.63 -23.83
CA VAL A 482 14.95 -17.62 -24.89
C VAL A 482 14.78 -19.01 -24.28
N VAL A 483 13.87 -19.80 -24.85
CA VAL A 483 13.61 -21.18 -24.46
C VAL A 483 14.12 -22.10 -25.56
N SER A 484 15.07 -22.97 -25.25
CA SER A 484 15.63 -23.95 -26.18
C SER A 484 15.08 -25.35 -25.93
N SER A 485 14.96 -26.16 -26.97
CA SER A 485 14.70 -27.60 -26.79
C SER A 485 15.90 -28.27 -26.11
N PRO A 486 15.69 -29.30 -25.27
CA PRO A 486 16.78 -30.12 -24.75
C PRO A 486 17.60 -30.64 -25.92
N ALA A 487 18.92 -30.62 -25.80
CA ALA A 487 19.78 -31.24 -26.79
C ALA A 487 19.40 -32.72 -26.88
N VAL A 488 18.97 -33.17 -28.07
CA VAL A 488 18.85 -34.60 -28.35
C VAL A 488 20.26 -35.15 -28.35
N LEU A 489 20.63 -35.88 -27.30
CA LEU A 489 21.86 -36.68 -27.29
C LEU A 489 21.67 -37.79 -28.32
N VAL A 490 22.14 -37.56 -29.55
CA VAL A 490 22.30 -38.64 -30.52
C VAL A 490 23.43 -39.54 -30.00
N PRO A 491 23.21 -40.84 -29.77
CA PRO A 491 24.29 -41.76 -29.42
C PRO A 491 25.37 -41.68 -30.50
N GLN A 492 26.57 -41.21 -30.16
CA GLN A 492 27.66 -41.15 -31.12
C GLN A 492 28.28 -42.54 -31.33
N ILE A 493 28.65 -42.77 -32.57
CA ILE A 493 28.80 -44.09 -33.17
C ILE A 493 30.30 -44.44 -33.25
N VAL A 494 30.74 -45.49 -32.55
CA VAL A 494 32.17 -45.86 -32.29
C VAL A 494 33.01 -46.08 -33.55
N GLY A 495 32.39 -46.43 -34.67
CA GLY A 495 33.03 -46.64 -35.97
C GLY A 495 33.02 -45.40 -36.89
N ALA A 496 32.72 -44.20 -36.39
CA ALA A 496 32.77 -42.99 -37.23
C ALA A 496 34.18 -42.37 -37.32
N ALA A 497 35.09 -42.71 -36.41
CA ALA A 497 36.44 -42.16 -36.35
C ALA A 497 37.51 -43.22 -36.69
N PRO A 498 38.63 -42.84 -37.31
CA PRO A 498 39.74 -43.75 -37.55
C PRO A 498 40.40 -44.19 -36.24
N TRP A 499 40.84 -45.44 -36.18
CA TRP A 499 41.51 -46.02 -35.02
C TRP A 499 42.99 -46.24 -35.32
N THR A 500 43.83 -45.99 -34.32
CA THR A 500 45.28 -46.24 -34.35
C THR A 500 45.64 -47.30 -33.32
N GLY A 501 46.22 -48.42 -33.79
CA GLY A 501 46.73 -49.51 -32.94
C GLY A 501 48.23 -49.40 -32.71
N ALA A 502 48.69 -49.83 -31.54
CA ALA A 502 50.11 -49.96 -31.18
C ALA A 502 50.32 -51.20 -30.30
N GLY A 503 51.47 -51.86 -30.44
CA GLY A 503 51.86 -53.05 -29.69
C GLY A 503 52.86 -53.90 -30.47
N ASN A 504 53.24 -55.05 -29.90
CA ASN A 504 54.18 -55.96 -30.54
C ASN A 504 53.54 -56.70 -31.73
N GLY A 505 54.31 -56.98 -32.78
CA GLY A 505 53.82 -57.63 -33.98
C GLY A 505 53.05 -56.69 -34.91
N THR A 506 52.14 -57.26 -35.71
CA THR A 506 51.27 -56.51 -36.63
C THR A 506 49.98 -56.13 -35.91
N VAL A 507 49.55 -54.88 -36.06
CA VAL A 507 48.28 -54.38 -35.51
C VAL A 507 47.39 -53.84 -36.64
N THR A 508 46.10 -54.10 -36.52
CA THR A 508 45.07 -53.67 -37.48
C THR A 508 43.88 -53.11 -36.73
N ALA A 509 43.28 -52.05 -37.28
CA ALA A 509 42.03 -51.51 -36.78
C ALA A 509 41.14 -51.19 -37.98
N THR A 510 40.07 -51.94 -38.14
CA THR A 510 39.16 -51.85 -39.28
C THR A 510 37.82 -51.34 -38.83
N VAL A 511 37.42 -50.18 -39.32
CA VAL A 511 36.07 -49.67 -39.14
C VAL A 511 35.14 -50.48 -40.05
N ASN A 512 34.24 -51.26 -39.46
CA ASN A 512 33.32 -52.13 -40.21
C ASN A 512 32.10 -51.35 -40.70
N ASN A 513 31.56 -50.50 -39.84
CA ASN A 513 30.43 -49.61 -40.08
C ASN A 513 30.40 -48.54 -38.98
N PRO A 514 29.49 -47.55 -39.03
CA PRO A 514 29.48 -46.48 -38.04
C PRO A 514 29.38 -46.97 -36.59
N THR A 515 28.83 -48.16 -36.31
CA THR A 515 28.64 -48.73 -34.96
C THR A 515 29.64 -49.81 -34.57
N SER A 516 30.58 -50.21 -35.42
CA SER A 516 31.44 -51.37 -35.16
C SER A 516 32.86 -51.17 -35.70
N VAL A 517 33.84 -51.55 -34.88
CA VAL A 517 35.26 -51.62 -35.23
C VAL A 517 35.79 -53.01 -34.89
N THR A 518 36.62 -53.57 -35.77
CA THR A 518 37.41 -54.78 -35.51
C THR A 518 38.84 -54.38 -35.20
N LEU A 519 39.33 -54.76 -34.03
CA LEU A 519 40.70 -54.54 -33.57
C LEU A 519 41.43 -55.88 -33.60
N GLY A 520 42.55 -55.96 -34.31
CA GLY A 520 43.26 -57.22 -34.52
C GLY A 520 44.76 -57.06 -34.30
N TYR A 521 45.38 -58.05 -33.68
CA TYR A 521 46.82 -58.15 -33.54
C TYR A 521 47.30 -59.52 -34.03
N ASP A 522 48.53 -59.57 -34.54
CA ASP A 522 49.22 -60.81 -34.90
C ASP A 522 50.68 -60.70 -34.43
N PHE A 523 51.08 -61.59 -33.52
CA PHE A 523 52.39 -61.55 -32.90
C PHE A 523 52.99 -62.95 -32.81
N TYR A 524 54.22 -63.06 -33.32
CA TYR A 524 55.02 -64.27 -33.27
C TYR A 524 56.21 -64.07 -32.33
N TYR A 525 56.38 -64.98 -31.37
CA TYR A 525 57.53 -64.93 -30.46
C TYR A 525 58.81 -65.38 -31.17
N PRO A 526 59.89 -64.56 -31.16
CA PRO A 526 61.20 -65.06 -31.53
C PRO A 526 61.74 -66.00 -30.45
N GLU A 527 62.43 -67.08 -30.84
CA GLU A 527 63.06 -67.99 -29.86
C GLU A 527 64.23 -67.31 -29.11
N PRO A 528 64.38 -67.53 -27.78
CA PRO A 528 63.53 -68.36 -26.91
C PRO A 528 62.25 -67.65 -26.43
N PRO A 529 61.14 -68.37 -26.18
CA PRO A 529 59.86 -67.77 -25.83
C PRO A 529 59.92 -66.99 -24.51
N GLN A 530 59.48 -65.73 -24.54
CA GLN A 530 59.25 -64.92 -23.35
C GLN A 530 57.76 -64.99 -22.99
N TYR A 531 57.41 -65.54 -21.83
CA TYR A 531 56.01 -65.68 -21.40
C TYR A 531 55.52 -64.44 -20.64
N ASP A 532 55.85 -63.25 -21.13
CA ASP A 532 55.51 -61.99 -20.48
C ASP A 532 54.16 -61.46 -20.98
N GLN A 533 53.45 -60.75 -20.10
CA GLN A 533 52.21 -60.06 -20.44
C GLN A 533 52.45 -59.10 -21.62
N GLN A 534 51.66 -59.28 -22.68
CA GLN A 534 51.65 -58.37 -23.84
C GLN A 534 50.48 -57.40 -23.75
N THR A 535 50.65 -56.21 -24.30
CA THR A 535 49.61 -55.18 -24.32
C THR A 535 49.56 -54.54 -25.69
N TRP A 536 48.35 -54.51 -26.27
CA TRP A 536 48.04 -53.76 -27.47
C TRP A 536 47.09 -52.62 -27.10
N THR A 537 47.41 -51.42 -27.57
CA THR A 537 46.61 -50.23 -27.30
C THR A 537 46.00 -49.73 -28.59
N TYR A 538 44.68 -49.56 -28.59
CA TYR A 538 43.94 -48.99 -29.70
C TYR A 538 43.33 -47.67 -29.25
N THR A 539 43.52 -46.62 -30.05
CA THR A 539 43.10 -45.26 -29.73
C THR A 539 42.32 -44.65 -30.87
N THR A 540 41.34 -43.81 -30.54
CA THR A 540 40.64 -42.94 -31.49
C THR A 540 40.24 -41.66 -30.78
N ASN A 541 40.00 -40.59 -31.55
CA ASN A 541 39.47 -39.34 -31.02
C ASN A 541 37.97 -39.28 -31.28
N ALA A 542 37.18 -39.18 -30.20
CA ALA A 542 35.76 -38.94 -30.32
C ALA A 542 35.52 -37.58 -31.00
N VAL A 543 34.63 -37.52 -31.98
CA VAL A 543 34.31 -36.27 -32.68
C VAL A 543 33.38 -35.36 -31.86
N ALA A 544 32.74 -35.89 -30.81
CA ALA A 544 32.01 -35.15 -29.78
C ALA A 544 32.00 -35.90 -28.44
N SER A 545 31.65 -35.21 -27.34
CA SER A 545 31.48 -35.83 -26.02
C SER A 545 30.13 -36.53 -25.89
N GLY A 546 30.09 -37.72 -25.27
CA GLY A 546 28.84 -38.48 -25.05
C GLY A 546 29.06 -39.79 -24.29
N ASN A 547 27.97 -40.52 -24.03
CA ASN A 547 28.01 -41.86 -23.45
C ASN A 547 28.08 -42.92 -24.57
N VAL A 548 28.91 -43.93 -24.37
CA VAL A 548 29.07 -45.06 -25.31
C VAL A 548 28.90 -46.37 -24.55
N THR A 549 28.11 -47.27 -25.11
CA THR A 549 28.04 -48.68 -24.70
C THR A 549 28.61 -49.52 -25.83
N PHE A 550 29.49 -50.47 -25.52
CA PHE A 550 30.04 -51.39 -26.51
C PHE A 550 29.93 -52.82 -26.01
N ASP A 551 29.49 -53.70 -26.91
CA ASP A 551 29.64 -55.14 -26.77
C ASP A 551 30.94 -55.54 -27.47
N TRP A 552 31.61 -56.58 -26.99
CA TRP A 552 32.83 -57.10 -27.62
C TRP A 552 32.74 -58.61 -27.80
N THR A 553 33.48 -59.10 -28.77
CA THR A 553 33.68 -60.53 -29.00
C THR A 553 35.13 -60.72 -29.37
N TYR A 554 35.79 -61.65 -28.70
CA TYR A 554 37.16 -62.02 -29.03
C TYR A 554 37.19 -63.34 -29.79
N THR A 555 38.00 -63.35 -30.84
CA THR A 555 38.30 -64.54 -31.65
C THR A 555 39.79 -64.54 -31.94
N GLY A 556 40.51 -65.56 -31.47
CA GLY A 556 41.94 -65.70 -31.68
C GLY A 556 42.38 -67.16 -31.65
N PHE A 557 43.53 -67.44 -32.28
CA PHE A 557 44.20 -68.73 -32.20
C PHE A 557 45.55 -68.52 -31.53
N HIS A 558 45.81 -69.27 -30.47
CA HIS A 558 47.07 -69.21 -29.76
C HIS A 558 47.76 -70.56 -29.79
N SER A 559 49.09 -70.53 -29.98
CA SER A 559 49.90 -71.76 -30.01
C SER A 559 50.17 -72.39 -28.64
N TYR A 560 49.64 -71.82 -27.55
CA TYR A 560 49.87 -72.25 -26.16
C TYR A 560 48.55 -72.41 -25.37
N PHE A 561 48.52 -73.35 -24.42
CA PHE A 561 47.39 -73.60 -23.52
C PHE A 561 47.33 -72.58 -22.37
N GLN A 562 46.13 -72.26 -21.87
CA GLN A 562 45.85 -71.39 -20.70
C GLN A 562 46.13 -69.88 -20.86
N ILE A 563 45.79 -69.29 -21.99
CA ILE A 563 45.89 -67.83 -22.15
C ILE A 563 44.70 -67.15 -21.48
N SER A 564 45.01 -66.10 -20.72
CA SER A 564 44.04 -65.16 -20.15
C SER A 564 44.14 -63.85 -20.90
N GLU A 565 42.99 -63.31 -21.28
CA GLU A 565 42.91 -62.01 -21.94
C GLU A 565 42.03 -61.07 -21.13
N ALA A 566 42.37 -59.78 -21.17
CA ALA A 566 41.59 -58.72 -20.56
C ALA A 566 41.48 -57.57 -21.56
N LEU A 567 40.28 -57.02 -21.69
CA LEU A 567 40.04 -55.77 -22.40
C LEU A 567 39.76 -54.66 -21.38
N GLU A 568 40.57 -53.62 -21.43
CA GLU A 568 40.39 -52.41 -20.63
C GLU A 568 40.06 -51.23 -21.56
N ALA A 569 38.97 -50.53 -21.28
CA ALA A 569 38.56 -49.36 -22.04
C ALA A 569 38.70 -48.09 -21.18
N TYR A 570 39.17 -47.02 -21.81
CA TYR A 570 39.37 -45.72 -21.17
C TYR A 570 38.82 -44.61 -22.05
N ALA A 571 38.24 -43.59 -21.42
CA ALA A 571 37.84 -42.37 -22.10
C ALA A 571 38.54 -41.17 -21.45
N ASN A 572 39.27 -40.39 -22.25
CA ASN A 572 39.85 -39.12 -21.80
C ASN A 572 38.84 -38.00 -22.03
N GLY A 573 38.07 -37.71 -20.97
CA GLY A 573 37.17 -36.55 -20.94
C GLY A 573 37.87 -35.28 -20.45
N PRO A 574 37.18 -34.12 -20.48
CA PRO A 574 37.71 -32.87 -19.92
C PRO A 574 38.04 -32.93 -18.41
N THR A 575 37.57 -33.96 -17.71
CA THR A 575 37.88 -34.24 -16.29
C THR A 575 39.00 -35.27 -16.08
N GLY A 576 39.69 -35.71 -17.15
CA GLY A 576 40.75 -36.70 -17.11
C GLY A 576 40.30 -38.11 -17.53
N PRO A 577 41.21 -39.10 -17.46
CA PRO A 577 40.94 -40.48 -17.85
C PRO A 577 39.91 -41.11 -16.90
N THR A 578 38.81 -41.63 -17.46
CA THR A 578 37.87 -42.47 -16.72
C THR A 578 38.06 -43.92 -17.18
N VAL A 579 38.40 -44.81 -16.23
CA VAL A 579 38.53 -46.25 -16.49
C VAL A 579 37.14 -46.86 -16.54
N ILE A 580 36.78 -47.47 -17.67
CA ILE A 580 35.49 -48.11 -17.88
C ILE A 580 35.71 -49.63 -17.80
N ILE A 581 35.71 -50.16 -16.57
CA ILE A 581 35.54 -51.57 -16.13
C ILE A 581 36.40 -52.64 -16.86
N PRO A 582 37.13 -53.54 -16.16
CA PRO A 582 37.77 -54.69 -16.80
C PRO A 582 36.71 -55.60 -17.43
N LEU A 583 36.69 -55.71 -18.76
CA LEU A 583 35.74 -56.54 -19.47
C LEU A 583 36.29 -57.96 -19.55
N ALA A 584 35.86 -58.78 -18.59
CA ALA A 584 35.96 -60.24 -18.45
C ALA A 584 37.30 -60.93 -18.84
N SER A 585 37.88 -61.67 -17.88
CA SER A 585 38.92 -62.68 -18.14
C SER A 585 38.29 -63.98 -18.63
N GLY A 586 38.58 -64.39 -19.86
CA GLY A 586 38.27 -65.74 -20.35
C GLY A 586 39.54 -66.60 -20.35
N SER A 587 39.47 -67.81 -19.80
CA SER A 587 40.48 -68.85 -20.02
C SER A 587 39.98 -69.80 -21.11
N CYS A 588 40.65 -69.85 -22.27
CA CYS A 588 40.43 -70.94 -23.21
C CYS A 588 41.12 -72.21 -22.67
N PRO A 589 40.41 -73.36 -22.54
CA PRO A 589 41.06 -74.63 -22.24
C PRO A 589 42.01 -75.08 -23.36
#